data_AF-A0A439M6L1-F1
#
_entry.id   AF-A0A439M6L1-F1
#
_cell.length_a   1.000
_cell.length_b   1.000
_cell.length_c   1.000
_cell.angle_alpha   90.00
_cell.angle_beta   90.00
_cell.angle_gamma   90.00
#
_symmetry.space_group_name_H-M   'P 1'
#
loop_
_entity.id
_entity.type
_entity.pdbx_description
1 polymer ?
#
loop_
_entity_poly.entity_id
_entity_poly.type
_entity_poly.pdbx_seq_one_letter_code
_entity_poly.pdbx_strand_id
1 'polypeptide(L)'
;MSTGIPGPQFLPVSTELQRGMARAIGISVASYTMNYEGATYSSTRMEGASLHPVVTRRRERIAAPICQLAYEHLVDELIGTGRLPFKGGYEGFRANRDKVLWANWQGPAKATADDQKSAKAATERLLNGTSTPDMECAEIGVDAEEVFERRLYWHKRYLAEGMPSPFVRNAGDPKDDVIPAAPKKKEDA
;
A
#
# COMPACT_ATOMS: atom_id res chain seq x y z
N MET A 1 21.70 -46.67 -16.92
CA MET A 1 21.07 -45.36 -16.60
C MET A 1 21.56 -44.38 -17.65
N SER A 2 20.69 -43.94 -18.56
CA SER A 2 21.07 -42.93 -19.56
C SER A 2 21.28 -41.59 -18.83
N THR A 3 22.51 -41.11 -18.80
CA THR A 3 22.98 -39.97 -18.00
C THR A 3 22.68 -38.60 -18.62
N GLY A 4 21.84 -38.53 -19.66
CA GLY A 4 21.62 -37.31 -20.45
C GLY A 4 20.23 -36.67 -20.36
N ILE A 5 19.21 -37.37 -19.84
CA ILE A 5 17.83 -36.87 -19.86
C ILE A 5 17.30 -36.81 -18.43
N PRO A 6 16.84 -35.63 -17.94
CA PRO A 6 16.20 -35.53 -16.64
C PRO A 6 14.99 -36.45 -16.55
N GLY A 7 14.94 -37.30 -15.52
CA GLY A 7 13.79 -38.15 -15.26
C GLY A 7 12.55 -37.36 -14.80
N PRO A 8 11.37 -37.99 -14.72
CA PRO A 8 10.12 -37.33 -14.32
C PRO A 8 10.17 -36.68 -12.92
N GLN A 9 11.15 -37.03 -12.08
CA GLN A 9 11.39 -36.44 -10.75
C GLN A 9 12.13 -35.10 -10.80
N PHE A 10 12.61 -34.65 -11.96
CA PHE A 10 13.37 -33.41 -12.08
C PHE A 10 12.55 -32.17 -11.74
N LEU A 11 11.31 -32.07 -12.25
CA LEU A 11 10.46 -30.90 -12.05
C LEU A 11 10.14 -30.63 -10.58
N PRO A 12 9.75 -31.63 -9.75
CA PRO A 12 9.58 -31.44 -8.31
C PRO A 12 10.83 -30.89 -7.61
N VAL A 13 12.01 -31.45 -7.90
CA VAL A 13 13.27 -31.03 -7.28
C VAL A 13 13.65 -29.61 -7.69
N SER A 14 13.56 -29.29 -9.00
CA SER A 14 13.82 -27.94 -9.50
C SER A 14 12.88 -26.92 -8.86
N THR A 15 11.60 -27.27 -8.71
CA THR A 15 10.60 -26.39 -8.10
C THR A 15 10.97 -26.09 -6.64
N GLU A 16 11.29 -27.11 -5.84
CA GLU A 16 11.69 -26.92 -4.43
C GLU A 16 12.95 -26.06 -4.28
N LEU A 17 13.96 -26.26 -5.14
CA LEU A 17 15.16 -25.42 -5.15
C LEU A 17 14.81 -23.96 -5.45
N GLN A 18 13.93 -23.73 -6.43
CA GLN A 18 13.42 -22.39 -6.74
C GLN A 18 12.64 -21.79 -5.57
N ARG A 19 11.88 -22.59 -4.80
CA ARG A 19 11.21 -22.13 -3.58
C ARG A 19 12.20 -21.63 -2.53
N GLY A 20 13.27 -22.39 -2.28
CA GLY A 20 14.35 -22.00 -1.37
C GLY A 20 15.04 -20.70 -1.80
N MET A 21 15.39 -20.59 -3.08
CA MET A 21 16.01 -19.38 -3.63
C MET A 21 15.10 -18.16 -3.55
N ALA A 22 13.82 -18.29 -3.95
CA ALA A 22 12.84 -17.21 -3.87
C ALA A 22 12.66 -16.69 -2.43
N ARG A 23 12.63 -17.60 -1.45
CA ARG A 23 12.56 -17.22 -0.03
C ARG A 23 13.81 -16.47 0.44
N ALA A 24 15.00 -16.88 0.00
CA ALA A 24 16.26 -16.26 0.40
C ALA A 24 16.37 -14.81 -0.10
N ILE A 25 15.96 -14.53 -1.34
CA ILE A 25 15.98 -13.17 -1.92
C ILE A 25 14.76 -12.33 -1.47
N GLY A 26 13.70 -12.99 -1.00
CA GLY A 26 12.50 -12.37 -0.46
C GLY A 26 11.50 -11.97 -1.53
N ILE A 27 11.22 -12.87 -2.49
CA ILE A 27 10.15 -12.72 -3.49
C ILE A 27 9.30 -14.00 -3.54
N SER A 28 8.16 -13.97 -4.23
CA SER A 28 7.36 -15.19 -4.41
C SER A 28 7.96 -16.09 -5.50
N VAL A 29 7.72 -17.39 -5.38
CA VAL A 29 8.19 -18.39 -6.35
C VAL A 29 7.60 -18.13 -7.74
N ALA A 30 6.33 -17.74 -7.79
CA ALA A 30 5.65 -17.38 -9.02
C ALA A 30 6.31 -16.16 -9.69
N SER A 31 6.67 -15.14 -8.91
CA SER A 31 7.41 -13.97 -9.42
C SER A 31 8.85 -14.31 -9.83
N TYR A 32 9.51 -15.22 -9.11
CA TYR A 32 10.88 -15.65 -9.39
C TYR A 32 11.00 -16.41 -10.71
N THR A 33 10.02 -17.27 -10.98
CA THR A 33 10.00 -18.13 -12.17
C THR A 33 9.18 -17.57 -13.32
N MET A 34 8.44 -16.47 -13.08
CA MET A 34 7.39 -15.95 -13.96
C MET A 34 6.33 -17.01 -14.34
N ASN A 35 6.18 -18.05 -13.53
CA ASN A 35 5.18 -19.09 -13.73
C ASN A 35 4.09 -18.99 -12.65
N TYR A 36 2.86 -18.73 -13.09
CA TYR A 36 1.68 -18.59 -12.21
C TYR A 36 0.74 -19.79 -12.28
N GLU A 37 1.20 -20.93 -12.82
CA GLU A 37 0.41 -22.16 -12.85
C GLU A 37 0.01 -22.61 -11.43
N GLY A 38 -1.28 -22.90 -11.25
CA GLY A 38 -1.85 -23.26 -9.94
C GLY A 38 -2.01 -22.09 -8.95
N ALA A 39 -1.70 -20.86 -9.35
CA ALA A 39 -1.96 -19.69 -8.51
C ALA A 39 -3.47 -19.44 -8.40
N THR A 40 -3.97 -19.43 -7.16
CA THR A 40 -5.34 -19.03 -6.83
C THR A 40 -5.35 -17.64 -6.21
N TYR A 41 -6.51 -17.00 -6.23
CA TYR A 41 -6.72 -15.71 -5.56
C TYR A 41 -6.21 -15.71 -4.10
N SER A 42 -6.55 -16.76 -3.34
CA SER A 42 -6.13 -16.89 -1.94
C SER A 42 -4.62 -17.07 -1.80
N SER A 43 -3.96 -17.85 -2.67
CA SER A 43 -2.51 -18.05 -2.60
C SER A 43 -1.74 -16.78 -2.98
N THR A 44 -2.15 -16.06 -4.02
CA THR A 44 -1.53 -14.78 -4.41
C THR A 44 -1.70 -13.73 -3.31
N ARG A 45 -2.86 -13.69 -2.65
CA ARG A 45 -3.08 -12.81 -1.50
C ARG A 45 -2.15 -13.14 -0.32
N MET A 46 -1.95 -14.41 -0.02
CA MET A 46 -1.04 -14.85 1.05
C MET A 46 0.43 -14.55 0.70
N GLU A 47 0.83 -14.76 -0.55
CA GLU A 47 2.16 -14.37 -1.04
C GLU A 47 2.40 -12.87 -0.83
N GLY A 48 1.50 -12.02 -1.33
CA GLY A 48 1.59 -10.57 -1.16
C GLY A 48 1.59 -10.13 0.31
N ALA A 49 0.76 -10.74 1.15
CA ALA A 49 0.71 -10.47 2.59
C ALA A 49 2.01 -10.85 3.32
N SER A 50 2.69 -11.91 2.89
CA SER A 50 3.97 -12.33 3.47
C SER A 50 5.16 -11.48 3.02
N LEU A 51 5.11 -10.96 1.79
CA LEU A 51 6.18 -10.17 1.19
C LEU A 51 6.11 -8.69 1.57
N HIS A 52 4.89 -8.15 1.70
CA HIS A 52 4.69 -6.72 1.95
C HIS A 52 5.42 -6.22 3.21
N PRO A 53 5.40 -6.91 4.37
CA PRO A 53 6.18 -6.49 5.54
C PRO A 53 7.69 -6.41 5.29
N VAL A 54 8.24 -7.29 4.43
CA VAL A 54 9.66 -7.23 4.04
C VAL A 54 9.93 -6.00 3.18
N VAL A 55 9.02 -5.69 2.25
CA VAL A 55 9.10 -4.49 1.41
C VAL A 55 9.01 -3.22 2.28
N THR A 56 8.04 -3.14 3.19
CA THR A 56 7.87 -2.00 4.11
C THR A 56 9.09 -1.80 4.97
N ARG A 57 9.61 -2.87 5.59
CA ARG A 57 10.84 -2.80 6.39
C ARG A 57 12.05 -2.33 5.57
N ARG A 58 12.19 -2.78 4.32
CA ARG A 58 13.26 -2.31 3.43
C ARG A 58 13.07 -0.84 3.07
N ARG A 59 11.85 -0.38 2.81
CA ARG A 59 11.54 1.04 2.56
C ARG A 59 11.92 1.91 3.76
N GLU A 60 11.47 1.54 4.95
CA GLU A 60 11.75 2.28 6.20
C GLU A 60 13.23 2.34 6.55
N ARG A 61 14.01 1.30 6.22
CA ARG A 61 15.43 1.22 6.61
C ARG A 61 16.42 1.64 5.53
N ILE A 62 15.99 1.74 4.28
CA ILE A 62 16.87 2.04 3.15
C ILE A 62 16.45 3.34 2.49
N ALA A 63 15.20 3.44 2.02
CA ALA A 63 14.75 4.61 1.26
C ALA A 63 14.42 5.79 2.17
N ALA A 64 13.63 5.55 3.23
CA ALA A 64 13.17 6.61 4.14
C ALA A 64 14.33 7.41 4.79
N PRO A 65 15.44 6.80 5.25
CA PRO A 65 16.54 7.56 5.86
C PRO A 65 17.24 8.50 4.86
N ILE A 66 17.31 8.12 3.59
CA ILE A 66 17.91 8.95 2.54
C ILE A 66 17.05 10.20 2.31
N CYS A 67 15.73 10.00 2.21
CA CYS A 67 14.78 11.10 2.05
C CYS A 67 14.71 11.98 3.31
N GLN A 68 14.69 11.37 4.49
CA GLN A 68 14.69 12.05 5.78
C GLN A 68 15.90 12.98 5.92
N LEU A 69 17.10 12.49 5.58
CA LEU A 69 18.32 13.29 5.65
C LEU A 69 18.20 14.58 4.82
N ALA A 70 17.74 14.47 3.57
CA ALA A 70 17.55 15.63 2.69
C ALA A 70 16.50 16.60 3.22
N TYR A 71 15.36 16.07 3.70
CA TYR A 71 14.28 16.87 4.29
C TYR A 71 14.74 17.64 5.53
N GLU A 72 15.43 16.97 6.43
CA GLU A 72 15.91 17.57 7.68
C GLU A 72 16.86 18.73 7.42
N HIS A 73 17.84 18.56 6.53
CA HIS A 73 18.78 19.63 6.18
C HIS A 73 18.11 20.80 5.48
N LEU A 74 17.14 20.52 4.59
CA LEU A 74 16.38 21.57 3.92
C LEU A 74 15.59 22.42 4.93
N VAL A 75 14.85 21.81 5.84
CA VAL A 75 14.05 22.54 6.84
C VAL A 75 14.93 23.31 7.81
N ASP A 76 16.05 22.71 8.22
CA ASP A 76 17.05 23.35 9.09
C ASP A 76 17.60 24.64 8.44
N GLU A 77 18.00 24.58 7.17
CA GLU A 77 18.48 25.75 6.42
C GLU A 77 17.38 26.80 6.21
N LEU A 78 16.16 26.38 5.88
CA LEU A 78 15.03 27.30 5.70
C LEU A 78 14.71 28.08 6.97
N ILE A 79 14.76 27.44 8.13
CA ILE A 79 14.54 28.10 9.43
C ILE A 79 15.75 28.95 9.81
N GLY A 80 16.97 28.42 9.65
CA GLY A 80 18.22 29.12 10.00
C GLY A 80 18.45 30.39 9.17
N THR A 81 18.03 30.40 7.90
CA THR A 81 18.09 31.58 7.01
C THR A 81 16.89 32.52 7.15
N GLY A 82 15.89 32.15 7.96
CA GLY A 82 14.68 32.95 8.18
C GLY A 82 13.67 32.91 7.02
N ARG A 83 13.83 32.00 6.05
CA ARG A 83 12.88 31.80 4.95
C ARG A 83 11.60 31.11 5.43
N LEU A 84 11.71 30.26 6.44
CA LEU A 84 10.58 29.61 7.10
C LEU A 84 10.47 30.14 8.54
N PRO A 85 9.46 30.98 8.86
CA PRO A 85 9.30 31.50 10.20
C PRO A 85 8.94 30.39 11.18
N PHE A 86 9.72 30.24 12.24
CA PHE A 86 9.45 29.28 13.32
C PHE A 86 9.22 30.00 14.65
N LYS A 87 8.21 29.56 15.41
CA LYS A 87 7.90 30.16 16.71
C LYS A 87 9.04 29.88 17.71
N GLY A 88 9.64 30.95 18.23
CA GLY A 88 10.85 30.85 19.06
C GLY A 88 12.16 30.89 18.27
N GLY A 89 12.09 31.17 16.96
CA GLY A 89 13.26 31.28 16.10
C GLY A 89 14.04 29.96 15.98
N TYR A 90 15.31 30.06 15.58
CA TYR A 90 16.18 28.91 15.40
C TYR A 90 16.44 28.15 16.70
N GLU A 91 16.61 28.85 17.84
CA GLU A 91 16.81 28.21 19.15
C GLU A 91 15.59 27.35 19.56
N GLY A 92 14.37 27.85 19.32
CA GLY A 92 13.16 27.09 19.56
C GLY A 92 13.03 25.85 18.67
N PHE A 93 13.44 25.97 17.40
CA PHE A 93 13.52 24.84 16.47
C PHE A 93 14.55 23.81 16.94
N ARG A 94 15.76 24.24 17.25
CA ARG A 94 16.87 23.36 17.68
C ARG A 94 16.49 22.57 18.94
N ALA A 95 15.81 23.20 19.90
CA ALA A 95 15.33 22.53 21.10
C ALA A 95 14.25 21.47 20.85
N ASN A 96 13.54 21.54 19.72
CA ASN A 96 12.43 20.64 19.37
C ASN A 96 12.65 19.90 18.04
N ARG A 97 13.89 19.84 17.56
CA ARG A 97 14.24 19.41 16.20
C ARG A 97 13.58 18.09 15.82
N ASP A 98 13.71 17.07 16.68
CA ASP A 98 13.18 15.73 16.41
C ASP A 98 11.65 15.70 16.29
N LYS A 99 10.95 16.57 17.03
CA LYS A 99 9.48 16.66 16.97
C LYS A 99 8.99 17.40 15.74
N VAL A 100 9.73 18.44 15.34
CA VAL A 100 9.38 19.27 14.18
C VAL A 100 9.68 18.55 12.88
N LEU A 101 10.78 17.80 12.84
CA LEU A 101 11.23 17.08 11.65
C LEU A 101 10.70 15.66 11.56
N TRP A 102 9.85 15.24 12.48
CA TRP A 102 9.19 13.94 12.38
C TRP A 102 8.33 13.91 11.12
N ALA A 103 8.65 12.99 10.22
CA ALA A 103 7.95 12.80 8.96
C ALA A 103 7.75 11.32 8.68
N ASN A 104 6.68 11.00 7.95
CA ASN A 104 6.43 9.65 7.47
C ASN A 104 6.61 9.61 5.94
N TRP A 105 7.38 8.63 5.47
CA TRP A 105 7.72 8.49 4.05
C TRP A 105 6.84 7.43 3.41
N GLN A 106 5.79 7.90 2.74
CA GLN A 106 4.85 7.01 2.06
C GLN A 106 5.48 6.39 0.80
N GLY A 107 5.24 5.10 0.62
CA GLY A 107 5.65 4.36 -0.57
C GLY A 107 4.48 4.11 -1.51
N PRO A 108 4.74 3.50 -2.68
CA PRO A 108 3.66 3.10 -3.58
C PRO A 108 2.77 2.05 -2.94
N ALA A 109 1.51 2.05 -3.37
CA ALA A 109 0.43 1.19 -2.90
C ALA A 109 0.84 -0.28 -2.81
N LYS A 110 0.27 -0.97 -1.83
CA LYS A 110 0.36 -2.43 -1.77
C LYS A 110 -0.43 -3.04 -2.93
N ALA A 111 0.21 -3.94 -3.67
CA ALA A 111 -0.49 -4.75 -4.66
C ALA A 111 -1.60 -5.56 -3.97
N THR A 112 -2.84 -5.34 -4.41
CA THR A 112 -4.03 -5.99 -3.87
C THR A 112 -4.67 -6.80 -4.97
N ALA A 113 -5.14 -8.01 -4.64
CA ALA A 113 -5.82 -8.87 -5.60
C ALA A 113 -7.32 -8.53 -5.77
N ASP A 114 -7.91 -7.77 -4.84
CA ASP A 114 -9.33 -7.38 -4.80
C ASP A 114 -9.48 -5.99 -4.20
N ASP A 115 -9.58 -5.01 -5.08
CA ASP A 115 -9.69 -3.59 -4.71
C ASP A 115 -11.03 -3.29 -4.02
N GLN A 116 -12.09 -4.04 -4.35
CA GLN A 116 -13.41 -3.84 -3.77
C GLN A 116 -13.42 -4.20 -2.27
N LYS A 117 -12.87 -5.35 -1.90
CA LYS A 117 -12.78 -5.75 -0.48
C LYS A 117 -11.86 -4.82 0.32
N SER A 118 -10.75 -4.36 -0.27
CA SER A 118 -9.87 -3.38 0.37
C SER A 118 -10.57 -2.04 0.59
N ALA A 119 -11.32 -1.54 -0.39
CA ALA A 119 -12.09 -0.30 -0.26
C ALA A 119 -13.20 -0.40 0.80
N LYS A 120 -13.90 -1.55 0.88
CA LYS A 120 -14.89 -1.81 1.94
C LYS A 120 -14.23 -1.86 3.32
N ALA A 121 -13.09 -2.54 3.45
CA ALA A 121 -12.34 -2.59 4.71
C ALA A 121 -11.84 -1.20 5.14
N ALA A 122 -11.37 -0.37 4.21
CA ALA A 122 -11.00 1.03 4.49
C ALA A 122 -12.20 1.83 5.01
N THR A 123 -13.36 1.68 4.37
CA THR A 123 -14.60 2.34 4.81
C THR A 123 -14.99 1.89 6.22
N GLU A 124 -14.94 0.60 6.51
CA GLU A 124 -15.27 0.05 7.83
C GLU A 124 -14.30 0.55 8.93
N ARG A 125 -12.99 0.61 8.62
CA ARG A 125 -11.95 1.13 9.53
C ARG A 125 -12.12 2.62 9.85
N LEU A 126 -12.59 3.41 8.88
CA LEU A 126 -12.91 4.81 9.12
C LEU A 126 -14.20 4.95 9.94
N LEU A 127 -15.23 4.15 9.64
CA LEU A 127 -16.52 4.20 10.33
C LEU A 127 -16.43 3.74 11.79
N ASN A 128 -15.60 2.73 12.09
CA ASN A 128 -15.41 2.23 13.44
C ASN A 128 -14.36 3.03 14.25
N GLY A 129 -13.71 4.02 13.64
CA GLY A 129 -12.71 4.87 14.27
C GLY A 129 -11.35 4.21 14.52
N THR A 130 -11.03 3.10 13.86
CA THR A 130 -9.74 2.40 13.99
C THR A 130 -8.65 2.90 13.03
N SER A 131 -8.98 3.86 12.16
CA SER A 131 -8.06 4.43 11.18
C SER A 131 -8.30 5.91 10.93
N THR A 132 -7.36 6.56 10.25
CA THR A 132 -7.43 7.97 9.84
C THR A 132 -7.35 8.10 8.32
N PRO A 133 -7.80 9.24 7.74
CA PRO A 133 -7.62 9.51 6.31
C PRO A 133 -6.16 9.35 5.85
N ASP A 134 -5.20 9.77 6.68
CA ASP A 134 -3.77 9.64 6.40
C ASP A 134 -3.35 8.17 6.25
N MET A 135 -3.80 7.30 7.17
CA MET A 135 -3.48 5.87 7.14
C MET A 135 -4.10 5.17 5.93
N GLU A 136 -5.34 5.53 5.56
CA GLU A 136 -6.02 4.94 4.40
C GLU A 136 -5.44 5.43 3.07
N CYS A 137 -5.10 6.72 2.97
CA CYS A 137 -4.46 7.28 1.78
C CYS A 137 -3.03 6.74 1.61
N ALA A 138 -2.29 6.58 2.72
CA ALA A 138 -0.98 5.95 2.73
C ALA A 138 -1.00 4.52 2.19
N GLU A 139 -2.02 3.71 2.53
CA GLU A 139 -2.13 2.32 2.05
C GLU A 139 -2.27 2.24 0.52
N ILE A 140 -2.93 3.23 -0.09
CA ILE A 140 -3.05 3.39 -1.55
C ILE A 140 -1.94 4.25 -2.17
N GLY A 141 -0.94 4.67 -1.37
CA GLY A 141 0.24 5.40 -1.83
C GLY A 141 -0.03 6.84 -2.27
N VAL A 142 -1.03 7.50 -1.69
CA VAL A 142 -1.33 8.93 -1.94
C VAL A 142 -1.30 9.73 -0.65
N ASP A 143 -1.08 11.04 -0.76
CA ASP A 143 -1.15 11.95 0.36
C ASP A 143 -2.61 12.36 0.66
N ALA A 144 -2.99 12.33 1.94
CA ALA A 144 -4.37 12.62 2.34
C ALA A 144 -4.75 14.08 2.18
N GLU A 145 -3.83 15.01 2.41
CA GLU A 145 -4.07 16.44 2.24
C GLU A 145 -4.22 16.77 0.75
N GLU A 146 -3.38 16.21 -0.12
CA GLU A 146 -3.54 16.34 -1.58
C GLU A 146 -4.89 15.78 -2.04
N VAL A 147 -5.32 14.64 -1.51
CA VAL A 147 -6.65 14.07 -1.81
C VAL A 147 -7.75 15.01 -1.35
N PHE A 148 -7.63 15.60 -0.16
CA PHE A 148 -8.61 16.52 0.38
C PHE A 148 -8.73 17.79 -0.47
N GLU A 149 -7.60 18.44 -0.76
CA GLU A 149 -7.54 19.65 -1.59
C GLU A 149 -8.09 19.39 -3.00
N ARG A 150 -7.68 18.28 -3.62
CA ARG A 150 -8.15 17.89 -4.96
C ARG A 150 -9.63 17.58 -4.95
N ARG A 151 -10.14 16.90 -3.92
CA ARG A 151 -11.57 16.66 -3.73
C ARG A 151 -12.34 17.97 -3.63
N LEU A 152 -11.85 18.94 -2.85
CA LEU A 152 -12.47 20.25 -2.71
C LEU A 152 -12.49 21.02 -4.03
N TYR A 153 -11.36 21.03 -4.75
CA TYR A 153 -11.23 21.65 -6.07
C TYR A 153 -12.27 21.09 -7.05
N TRP A 154 -12.32 19.77 -7.20
CA TRP A 154 -13.28 19.13 -8.11
C TRP A 154 -14.71 19.37 -7.66
N HIS A 155 -15.01 19.24 -6.36
CA HIS A 155 -16.35 19.49 -5.83
C HIS A 155 -16.88 20.87 -6.22
N LYS A 156 -16.09 21.93 -6.00
CA LYS A 156 -16.44 23.30 -6.36
C LYS A 156 -16.66 23.45 -7.86
N ARG A 157 -15.81 22.82 -8.68
CA ARG A 157 -15.91 22.86 -10.15
C ARG A 157 -17.18 22.20 -10.67
N TYR A 158 -17.55 21.03 -10.14
CA TYR A 158 -18.81 20.36 -10.49
C TYR A 158 -20.02 21.26 -10.21
N LEU A 159 -20.06 21.86 -9.02
CA LEU A 159 -21.16 22.76 -8.62
C LEU A 159 -21.22 24.03 -9.49
N ALA A 160 -20.07 24.62 -9.83
CA ALA A 160 -20.01 25.82 -10.66
C ALA A 160 -20.57 25.57 -12.08
N GLU A 161 -20.35 24.37 -12.63
CA GLU A 161 -20.84 23.97 -13.95
C GLU A 161 -22.25 23.35 -13.90
N GLY A 162 -22.92 23.36 -12.74
CA GLY A 162 -24.25 22.77 -12.56
C GLY A 162 -24.30 21.24 -12.67
N MET A 163 -23.14 20.56 -12.60
CA MET A 163 -23.04 19.10 -12.66
C MET A 163 -23.16 18.48 -11.25
N PRO A 164 -23.77 17.29 -11.11
CA PRO A 164 -23.84 16.60 -9.83
C PRO A 164 -22.43 16.21 -9.37
N SER A 165 -22.09 16.59 -8.14
CA SER A 165 -20.76 16.30 -7.59
C SER A 165 -20.64 14.83 -7.16
N PRO A 166 -19.58 14.11 -7.58
CA PRO A 166 -19.38 12.70 -7.23
C PRO A 166 -19.01 12.48 -5.75
N PHE A 167 -18.75 13.55 -5.00
CA PHE A 167 -18.28 13.47 -3.61
C PHE A 167 -19.40 13.57 -2.57
N VAL A 168 -20.62 13.88 -3.01
CA VAL A 168 -21.81 13.87 -2.17
C VAL A 168 -22.36 12.45 -2.20
N ARG A 169 -22.55 11.85 -1.03
CA ARG A 169 -23.08 10.49 -0.94
C ARG A 169 -24.56 10.53 -1.32
N ASN A 170 -24.90 9.98 -2.49
CA ASN A 170 -26.30 9.75 -2.85
C ASN A 170 -26.87 8.75 -1.84
N ALA A 171 -27.81 9.19 -1.00
CA ALA A 171 -28.40 8.38 0.06
C ALA A 171 -29.36 7.28 -0.44
N GLY A 172 -29.34 6.95 -1.73
CA GLY A 172 -30.45 6.25 -2.41
C GLY A 172 -30.14 4.90 -3.06
N ASP A 173 -28.89 4.51 -3.26
CA ASP A 173 -28.63 3.23 -3.94
C ASP A 173 -28.58 2.07 -2.95
N PRO A 174 -29.43 1.03 -3.12
CA PRO A 174 -29.45 -0.12 -2.24
C PRO A 174 -28.10 -0.85 -2.30
N LYS A 175 -27.65 -1.29 -1.12
CA LYS A 175 -26.42 -2.08 -0.97
C LYS A 175 -26.54 -3.37 -1.77
N ASP A 176 -25.87 -3.44 -2.92
CA ASP A 176 -25.45 -4.70 -3.54
C ASP A 176 -24.33 -5.34 -2.68
N ASP A 177 -24.69 -5.73 -1.46
CA ASP A 177 -23.85 -6.51 -0.54
C ASP A 177 -24.16 -8.02 -0.69
N VAL A 178 -24.37 -8.47 -1.92
CA VAL A 178 -24.42 -9.90 -2.23
C VAL A 178 -23.26 -10.24 -3.14
N ILE A 179 -22.14 -10.65 -2.53
CA ILE A 179 -21.24 -11.59 -3.22
C ILE A 179 -22.12 -12.83 -3.43
N PRO A 180 -22.47 -13.25 -4.66
CA PRO A 180 -23.21 -14.49 -4.85
C PRO A 180 -22.33 -15.61 -4.31
N ALA A 181 -22.78 -16.23 -3.20
CA ALA A 181 -22.13 -17.41 -2.67
C ALA A 181 -22.06 -18.43 -3.82
N ALA A 182 -20.84 -18.88 -4.16
CA ALA A 182 -20.66 -19.92 -5.16
C ALA A 182 -21.55 -21.11 -4.78
N PRO A 183 -22.32 -21.69 -5.72
CA PRO A 183 -23.23 -22.77 -5.40
C PRO A 183 -22.44 -23.94 -4.83
N LYS A 184 -22.77 -24.35 -3.61
CA LYS A 184 -22.24 -25.57 -3.00
C LYS A 184 -22.58 -26.73 -3.95
N LYS A 185 -21.56 -27.32 -4.59
CA LYS A 185 -21.73 -28.62 -5.25
C LYS A 185 -22.27 -29.58 -4.19
N LYS A 186 -23.46 -30.12 -4.41
CA LYS A 186 -23.92 -31.29 -3.67
C LYS A 186 -22.94 -32.42 -4.00
N GLU A 187 -22.27 -32.94 -2.99
CA GLU A 187 -21.66 -34.26 -3.06
C GLU A 187 -22.82 -35.25 -3.04
N ASP A 188 -23.07 -35.87 -4.19
CA ASP A 188 -23.99 -37.00 -4.29
C ASP A 188 -23.28 -38.23 -3.69
N ALA A 189 -24.00 -38.90 -2.78
CA ALA A 189 -23.64 -40.15 -2.14
C ALA A 189 -23.80 -41.35 -3.07
#